data_AF-A0AAV3PW96-F1
#
_entry.id   AF-A0AAV3PW96-F1
#
_cell.length_a   1.000
_cell.length_b   1.000
_cell.length_c   1.000
_cell.angle_alpha   90.00
_cell.angle_beta   90.00
_cell.angle_gamma   90.00
#
_symmetry.space_group_name_H-M   'P 1'
#
loop_
_entity.id
_entity.type
_entity.pdbx_description
1 polymer ?
#
loop_
_entity_poly.entity_id
_entity_poly.type
_entity_poly.pdbx_seq_one_letter_code
_entity_poly.pdbx_strand_id
1 'polypeptide(L)'
;MRKVKENMRDLNVEGYKDLSARVKRCSEELEKVQQELFKGEITQSNLVLEGNLRHDWVKMNRAKMDILKAKARMSWLVEVDFCTRCLSRYVIPHQNRNKISVLEEESGRLLSTPKDIEVEIVGFYKK
;
A
#
# COMPACT_ATOMS: atom_id res chain seq x y z
N MET A 1 -11.22 13.94 12.72
CA MET A 1 -10.51 13.18 11.66
C MET A 1 -9.71 14.06 10.69
N ARG A 2 -10.26 15.15 10.11
CA ARG A 2 -9.52 16.01 9.15
C ARG A 2 -8.24 16.65 9.72
N LYS A 3 -8.35 17.36 10.84
CA LYS A 3 -7.20 18.01 11.51
C LYS A 3 -6.07 17.03 11.88
N VAL A 4 -6.41 15.82 12.32
CA VAL A 4 -5.42 14.78 12.65
C VAL A 4 -4.66 14.34 11.40
N LYS A 5 -5.36 14.20 10.28
CA LYS A 5 -4.76 13.82 8.99
C LYS A 5 -3.84 14.92 8.44
N GLU A 6 -4.22 16.17 8.61
CA GLU A 6 -3.41 17.35 8.24
C GLU A 6 -2.14 17.41 9.10
N ASN A 7 -2.29 17.37 10.43
CA ASN A 7 -1.15 17.36 11.35
C ASN A 7 -0.19 16.19 11.07
N MET A 8 -0.70 14.98 10.82
CA MET A 8 0.13 13.83 10.45
C MET A 8 0.87 14.05 9.14
N ARG A 9 0.24 14.70 8.16
CA ARG A 9 0.86 15.00 6.86
C ARG A 9 1.97 16.03 7.02
N ASP A 10 1.76 17.06 7.84
CA ASP A 10 2.76 18.09 8.10
C ASP A 10 3.96 17.52 8.86
N LEU A 11 3.71 16.68 9.86
CA LEU A 11 4.75 15.95 10.60
C LEU A 11 5.54 14.99 9.69
N ASN A 12 4.87 14.39 8.70
CA ASN A 12 5.50 13.59 7.65
C ASN A 12 6.41 14.49 6.77
N VAL A 13 5.92 15.65 6.36
CA VAL A 13 6.70 16.56 5.51
C VAL A 13 7.92 17.09 6.27
N GLU A 14 7.75 17.59 7.49
CA GLU A 14 8.86 18.13 8.29
C GLU A 14 9.88 17.06 8.69
N GLY A 15 9.42 15.90 9.16
CA GLY A 15 10.31 14.83 9.63
C GLY A 15 11.07 14.13 8.50
N TYR A 16 10.48 14.02 7.30
CA TYR A 16 11.04 13.17 6.23
C TYR A 16 11.59 13.93 5.03
N LYS A 17 11.29 15.21 4.84
CA LYS A 17 11.81 15.99 3.70
C LYS A 17 13.34 16.05 3.68
N ASP A 18 13.99 16.07 4.84
CA ASP A 18 15.46 16.08 4.94
C ASP A 18 16.09 14.70 5.22
N LEU A 19 15.30 13.63 5.43
CA LEU A 19 15.86 12.34 5.86
C LEU A 19 16.82 11.75 4.81
N SER A 20 16.50 11.86 3.51
CA SER A 20 17.38 11.34 2.47
C SER A 20 18.72 12.08 2.42
N ALA A 21 18.71 13.40 2.63
CA ALA A 21 19.92 14.21 2.68
C ALA A 21 20.71 13.92 3.96
N ARG A 22 20.04 13.74 5.10
CA ARG A 22 20.67 13.32 6.37
C ARG A 22 21.35 11.97 6.26
N VAL A 23 20.68 10.97 5.69
CA VAL A 23 21.28 9.64 5.44
C VAL A 23 22.50 9.76 4.54
N LYS A 24 22.43 10.59 3.49
CA LYS A 24 23.56 10.83 2.59
C LYS A 24 24.74 11.47 3.33
N ARG A 25 24.50 12.54 4.10
CA ARG A 25 25.53 13.20 4.92
C ARG A 25 26.20 12.24 5.90
N CYS A 26 25.42 11.49 6.68
CA CYS A 26 25.99 10.49 7.58
C CYS A 26 26.81 9.42 6.85
N SER A 27 26.40 9.03 5.64
CA SER A 27 27.15 8.07 4.83
C SER A 27 28.48 8.64 4.36
N GLU A 28 28.49 9.88 3.89
CA GLU A 28 29.69 10.58 3.43
C GLU A 28 30.66 10.85 4.59
N GLU A 29 30.15 11.21 5.77
CA GLU A 29 30.97 11.40 6.98
C GLU A 29 31.60 10.10 7.46
N LEU A 30 30.82 9.02 7.50
CA LEU A 30 31.34 7.70 7.85
C LEU A 30 32.41 7.23 6.85
N GLU A 31 32.16 7.40 5.55
CA GLU A 31 33.11 7.03 4.50
C GLU A 31 34.41 7.83 4.60
N LYS A 32 34.34 9.14 4.88
CA LYS A 32 35.53 9.97 5.10
C LYS A 32 36.38 9.44 6.25
N VAL A 33 35.78 9.20 7.42
CA VAL A 33 36.51 8.68 8.59
C VAL A 33 37.09 7.30 8.32
N GLN A 34 36.36 6.44 7.60
CA GLN A 34 36.85 5.12 7.20
C GLN A 34 38.03 5.22 6.22
N GLN A 35 38.00 6.16 5.28
CA GLN A 35 39.12 6.43 4.38
C GLN A 35 40.33 7.01 5.11
N GLU A 36 40.13 7.88 6.10
CA GLU A 36 41.19 8.42 6.95
C GLU A 36 41.83 7.32 7.81
N LEU A 37 41.02 6.44 8.40
CA LEU A 37 41.50 5.26 9.12
C LEU A 37 42.27 4.28 8.23
N PHE A 38 41.88 4.16 6.95
CA PHE A 38 42.56 3.28 6.00
C PHE A 38 43.92 3.85 5.54
N LYS A 39 44.06 5.18 5.47
CA LYS A 39 45.26 5.87 4.96
C LYS A 39 46.26 6.30 6.04
N GLY A 40 45.82 6.43 7.29
CA GLY A 40 46.63 6.94 8.40
C GLY A 40 46.90 5.90 9.49
N GLU A 41 47.61 6.32 10.54
CA GLU A 41 47.77 5.52 11.76
C GLU A 41 46.45 5.45 12.53
N ILE A 42 46.06 4.24 12.94
CA ILE A 42 44.83 3.98 13.70
C ILE A 42 44.99 4.59 15.10
N THR A 43 44.30 5.69 15.36
CA THR A 43 44.18 6.27 16.69
C THR A 43 42.88 5.84 17.36
N GLN A 44 42.92 5.68 18.69
CA GLN A 44 41.73 5.32 19.49
C GLN A 44 40.59 6.34 19.30
N SER A 45 40.92 7.63 19.12
CA SER A 45 39.94 8.68 18.85
C SER A 45 39.18 8.45 17.54
N ASN A 46 39.88 8.07 16.47
CA ASN A 46 39.26 7.84 15.17
C ASN A 46 38.39 6.57 15.17
N LEU A 47 38.76 5.53 15.94
CA LEU A 47 37.94 4.34 16.13
C LEU A 47 36.64 4.63 16.88
N VAL A 48 36.68 5.45 17.93
CA VAL A 48 35.48 5.85 18.67
C VAL A 48 34.57 6.71 17.79
N LEU A 49 35.15 7.63 17.00
CA LEU A 49 34.41 8.45 16.05
C LEU A 49 33.72 7.61 14.97
N GLU A 50 34.41 6.64 14.38
CA GLU A 50 33.83 5.70 13.41
C GLU A 50 32.67 4.92 14.01
N GLY A 51 32.84 4.39 15.22
CA GLY A 51 31.79 3.64 15.92
C GLY A 51 30.52 4.46 16.14
N ASN A 52 30.67 5.73 16.54
CA ASN A 52 29.54 6.64 16.73
C ASN A 52 28.84 6.96 15.41
N LEU A 53 29.60 7.33 14.37
CA LEU A 53 29.06 7.62 13.05
C LEU A 53 28.36 6.41 12.43
N ARG A 54 28.90 5.22 12.65
CA ARG A 54 28.30 3.96 12.20
C ARG A 54 26.99 3.68 12.90
N HIS A 55 26.92 3.90 14.22
CA HIS A 55 25.68 3.77 14.98
C HIS A 55 24.59 4.71 14.44
N ASP A 56 24.92 5.97 14.23
CA ASP A 56 24.00 6.98 13.72
C ASP A 56 23.56 6.67 12.28
N TRP A 57 24.49 6.23 11.43
CA TRP A 57 24.17 5.79 10.08
C TRP A 57 23.18 4.62 10.09
N VAL A 58 23.42 3.59 10.90
CA VAL A 58 22.50 2.43 11.01
C VAL A 58 21.10 2.88 11.43
N LYS A 59 21.00 3.78 12.42
CA LYS A 59 19.71 4.31 12.89
C LYS A 59 18.97 5.07 11.79
N MET A 60 19.67 5.95 11.06
CA MET A 60 19.09 6.71 9.95
C MET A 60 18.69 5.80 8.78
N ASN A 61 19.48 4.77 8.48
CA ASN A 61 19.21 3.86 7.39
C ASN A 61 18.00 2.96 7.71
N ARG A 62 17.83 2.55 8.97
CA ARG A 62 16.62 1.84 9.42
C ARG A 62 15.36 2.68 9.18
N ALA A 63 15.38 3.95 9.57
CA ALA A 63 14.27 4.87 9.34
C ALA A 63 13.95 5.01 7.84
N LYS A 64 14.99 5.13 6.98
CA LYS A 64 14.83 5.17 5.52
C LYS A 64 14.17 3.89 4.99
N MET A 65 14.61 2.73 5.46
CA MET A 65 14.05 1.43 5.04
C MET A 65 12.57 1.28 5.44
N ASP A 66 12.19 1.71 6.63
CA ASP A 66 10.80 1.62 7.10
C ASP A 66 9.87 2.48 6.22
N ILE A 67 10.33 3.64 5.77
CA ILE A 67 9.59 4.50 4.83
C ILE A 67 9.46 3.84 3.46
N LEU A 68 10.54 3.27 2.94
CA LEU A 68 10.51 2.58 1.65
C LEU A 68 9.54 1.40 1.68
N LYS A 69 9.52 0.63 2.78
CA LYS A 69 8.53 -0.43 3.01
C LYS A 69 7.10 0.11 3.03
N ALA A 70 6.86 1.21 3.74
CA ALA A 70 5.53 1.83 3.79
C ALA A 70 5.07 2.30 2.40
N LYS A 71 5.95 2.93 1.62
CA LYS A 71 5.67 3.35 0.23
C LYS A 71 5.37 2.16 -0.68
N ALA A 72 6.20 1.12 -0.62
CA ALA A 72 5.98 -0.10 -1.39
C ALA A 72 4.63 -0.75 -1.05
N ARG A 73 4.29 -0.83 0.24
CA ARG A 73 2.98 -1.34 0.69
C ARG A 73 1.82 -0.50 0.15
N MET A 74 1.92 0.82 0.17
CA MET A 74 0.89 1.69 -0.40
C MET A 74 0.74 1.48 -1.91
N SER A 75 1.84 1.37 -2.67
CA SER A 75 1.80 1.08 -4.11
C SER A 75 1.10 -0.26 -4.37
N TRP A 76 1.50 -1.29 -3.64
CA TRP A 76 0.92 -2.62 -3.76
C TRP A 76 -0.58 -2.63 -3.45
N LEU A 77 -1.03 -1.92 -2.40
CA LEU A 77 -2.45 -1.78 -2.10
C LEU A 77 -3.21 -1.08 -3.24
N VAL A 78 -2.65 -0.03 -3.83
CA VAL A 78 -3.27 0.69 -4.96
C VAL A 78 -3.38 -0.21 -6.19
N GLU A 79 -2.34 -0.99 -6.49
CA GLU A 79 -2.32 -1.94 -7.60
C GLU A 79 -3.32 -3.09 -7.41
N VAL A 80 -3.43 -3.64 -6.20
CA VAL A 80 -4.41 -4.67 -5.84
C VAL A 80 -5.85 -4.12 -5.90
N ASP A 81 -6.07 -2.89 -5.41
CA ASP A 81 -7.36 -2.20 -5.53
C ASP A 81 -7.74 -2.02 -7.00
N PHE A 82 -6.76 -1.73 -7.87
CA PHE A 82 -6.99 -1.64 -9.30
C PHE A 82 -7.47 -2.97 -9.89
N CYS A 83 -6.81 -4.08 -9.56
CA CYS A 83 -7.25 -5.42 -9.98
C CYS A 83 -8.68 -5.74 -9.51
N THR A 84 -9.00 -5.40 -8.26
CA THR A 84 -10.33 -5.64 -7.68
C THR A 84 -11.40 -4.81 -8.41
N ARG A 85 -11.12 -3.55 -8.73
CA ARG A 85 -12.01 -2.68 -9.51
C ARG A 85 -12.19 -3.18 -10.95
N CYS A 86 -11.12 -3.70 -11.57
CA CYS A 86 -11.20 -4.30 -12.91
C CYS A 86 -12.10 -5.55 -12.88
N LEU A 87 -11.92 -6.42 -11.89
CA LEU A 87 -12.74 -7.61 -11.71
C LEU A 87 -14.21 -7.23 -11.48
N SER A 88 -14.51 -6.30 -10.58
CA SER A 88 -15.89 -5.89 -10.30
C SER A 88 -16.55 -5.26 -11.53
N ARG A 89 -15.80 -4.46 -12.31
CA ARG A 89 -16.27 -3.89 -13.58
C ARG A 89 -16.56 -4.94 -14.64
N TYR A 90 -15.89 -6.09 -14.60
CA TYR A 90 -16.16 -7.21 -15.52
C TYR A 90 -17.31 -8.08 -15.03
N VAL A 91 -17.30 -8.46 -13.75
CA VAL A 91 -18.26 -9.41 -13.16
C VAL A 91 -19.67 -8.82 -13.06
N ILE A 92 -19.82 -7.56 -12.62
CA ILE A 92 -21.15 -6.96 -12.37
C ILE A 92 -21.98 -6.88 -13.66
N PRO A 93 -21.47 -6.38 -14.81
CA PRO A 93 -22.24 -6.38 -16.05
C PRO A 93 -22.60 -7.79 -16.54
N HIS A 94 -21.69 -8.76 -16.39
CA HIS A 94 -21.97 -10.15 -16.75
C HIS A 94 -23.08 -10.75 -15.89
N GLN A 95 -23.04 -10.52 -14.57
CA GLN A 95 -24.11 -10.95 -13.65
C GLN A 95 -25.44 -10.27 -14.01
N ASN A 96 -25.43 -8.97 -14.31
CA ASN A 96 -26.64 -8.24 -14.68
C ASN A 96 -27.24 -8.71 -16.02
N ARG A 97 -26.40 -9.07 -17.00
CA ARG A 97 -26.86 -9.62 -18.29
C ARG A 97 -27.45 -11.02 -18.13
N ASN A 98 -26.85 -11.84 -17.27
CA ASN A 98 -27.29 -13.22 -17.04
C ASN A 98 -28.43 -13.31 -16.01
N LYS A 99 -28.82 -12.20 -15.39
CA LYS A 99 -29.91 -12.17 -14.42
C LYS A 99 -31.26 -12.14 -15.13
N ILE A 100 -32.07 -13.16 -14.86
CA ILE A 100 -33.49 -13.16 -15.21
C ILE A 100 -34.19 -12.08 -14.35
N SER A 101 -34.62 -11.00 -15.01
CA SER A 101 -35.23 -9.83 -14.35
C SER A 101 -36.75 -9.77 -14.54
N VAL A 102 -37.24 -10.46 -15.58
CA VAL A 102 -38.66 -10.61 -15.90
C VAL A 102 -38.87 -12.02 -16.43
N LEU A 103 -39.94 -12.67 -15.99
CA LEU A 103 -40.40 -13.97 -16.48
C LEU A 103 -41.87 -13.84 -16.88
N GLU A 104 -42.25 -14.41 -18.01
CA GLU A 104 -43.65 -14.46 -18.46
C GLU A 104 -44.24 -15.83 -18.14
N GLU A 105 -45.33 -15.84 -17.38
CA GLU A 105 -46.11 -17.05 -17.09
C GLU A 105 -46.98 -17.45 -18.30
N GLU A 106 -47.41 -18.71 -18.36
CA GLU A 106 -48.30 -19.22 -19.42
C GLU A 106 -49.62 -18.44 -19.57
N SER A 107 -50.07 -17.76 -18.51
CA SER A 107 -51.25 -16.88 -18.53
C SER A 107 -50.99 -15.49 -19.13
N GLY A 108 -49.78 -15.22 -19.64
CA GLY A 108 -49.36 -13.92 -20.18
C GLY A 108 -49.06 -12.86 -19.12
N ARG A 109 -48.87 -13.26 -17.85
CA ARG A 109 -48.54 -12.34 -16.75
C ARG A 109 -47.03 -12.21 -16.62
N LEU A 110 -46.55 -10.98 -16.51
CA LEU A 110 -45.13 -10.69 -16.27
C LEU A 110 -44.82 -10.66 -14.77
N LEU A 111 -43.93 -11.55 -14.35
CA LEU A 111 -43.32 -11.57 -13.03
C LEU A 111 -41.99 -10.82 -13.06
N SER A 112 -41.85 -9.78 -12.23
CA SER A 112 -40.60 -9.02 -12.09
C SER A 112 -39.98 -9.12 -10.70
N THR A 113 -40.73 -9.64 -9.71
CA THR A 113 -40.22 -9.83 -8.36
C THR A 113 -39.34 -11.08 -8.30
N PRO A 114 -38.13 -11.01 -7.71
CA PRO A 114 -37.24 -12.17 -7.63
C PRO A 114 -37.85 -13.40 -6.94
N LYS A 115 -38.67 -13.19 -5.90
CA LYS A 115 -39.34 -14.27 -5.18
C LYS A 115 -40.39 -14.99 -6.04
N ASP A 116 -41.14 -14.23 -6.82
CA ASP A 116 -42.20 -14.80 -7.67
C ASP A 116 -41.56 -15.58 -8.83
N ILE A 117 -40.48 -15.06 -9.41
CA ILE A 117 -39.68 -15.75 -10.44
C ILE A 117 -39.10 -17.06 -9.90
N GLU A 118 -38.56 -17.06 -8.68
CA GLU A 118 -38.01 -18.26 -8.03
C GLU A 118 -39.08 -19.33 -7.81
N VAL A 119 -40.25 -18.94 -7.31
CA VAL A 119 -41.38 -19.87 -7.08
C VAL A 119 -41.85 -20.49 -8.40
N GLU A 120 -41.98 -19.69 -9.46
CA GLU A 120 -42.43 -20.18 -10.78
C GLU A 120 -41.40 -21.13 -11.41
N ILE A 121 -40.10 -20.79 -11.39
CA ILE A 121 -39.03 -21.66 -11.89
C ILE A 121 -39.01 -22.99 -11.12
N VAL A 122 -39.08 -22.95 -9.79
CA VAL A 122 -39.11 -24.17 -8.97
C VAL A 122 -40.39 -24.97 -9.20
N GLY A 123 -41.52 -24.30 -9.43
CA GLY A 123 -42.79 -24.93 -9.78
C GLY A 123 -42.75 -25.67 -11.11
N PHE A 124 -42.10 -25.09 -12.13
CA PHE A 124 -41.91 -25.70 -13.44
C PHE A 124 -41.15 -27.04 -13.37
N TYR A 125 -40.06 -27.10 -12.60
CA TYR A 125 -39.22 -28.32 -12.48
C TYR A 125 -39.74 -29.36 -11.48
N LYS A 126 -40.79 -29.06 -10.70
CA LYS A 126 -41.41 -30.00 -9.75
C LYS A 126 -42.62 -30.74 -10.33
N LYS A 127 -43.14 -30.30 -11.48
CA LYS A 127 -44.11 -31.08 -12.29
C LYS A 127 -43.39 -32.15 -13.09
#